data_AF-A0A2N3QHV1-F1
#
_entry.id   AF-A0A2N3QHV1-F1
#
_cell.length_a   1.000
_cell.length_b   1.000
_cell.length_c   1.000
_cell.angle_alpha   90.00
_cell.angle_beta   90.00
_cell.angle_gamma   90.00
#
_symmetry.space_group_name_H-M   'P 1'
#
loop_
_entity.id
_entity.type
_entity.pdbx_description
1 polymer ?
#
loop_
_entity_poly.entity_id
_entity_poly.type
_entity_poly.pdbx_seq_one_letter_code
_entity_poly.pdbx_strand_id
1 'polypeptide(L)'
;MPKPKKGPRLASSPAHERLMLANMATSLFRNGSIKTTLPKAKRLRPLAERLITFAKRGDLHSRRRVMRVIRDKSIVHKLFTEIAEQMEQREGGYTRIVKIAPRRGDSAPQAIIELVTEPVAKKAVVKEAEAAAKTAAKEDSEAVAAAADAAIADGAANDAVEQAVAANESGNDVAAADAAAVDLDKTADAADAEAAEQAEEADVADDAEKAADEK
;
A
#
# COMPACT_ATOMS: atom_id res chain seq x y z
N MET A 1 10.24 -19.20 8.13
CA MET A 1 9.61 -19.45 6.82
C MET A 1 8.37 -18.57 6.69
N PRO A 2 7.99 -18.09 5.50
CA PRO A 2 6.72 -17.37 5.32
C PRO A 2 5.48 -18.20 5.59
N LYS A 3 4.35 -17.50 5.87
CA LYS A 3 3.06 -18.13 6.15
C LYS A 3 2.77 -19.15 5.05
N PRO A 4 2.51 -20.42 5.39
CA PRO A 4 2.17 -21.41 4.39
C PRO A 4 0.88 -20.97 3.68
N LYS A 5 0.84 -21.07 2.35
CA LYS A 5 -0.37 -20.74 1.61
C LYS A 5 -1.39 -21.87 1.80
N LYS A 6 -2.67 -21.50 1.79
CA LYS A 6 -3.80 -22.44 1.79
C LYS A 6 -3.84 -23.16 0.43
N GLY A 7 -4.04 -24.48 0.45
CA GLY A 7 -4.14 -25.32 -0.75
C GLY A 7 -2.85 -26.04 -1.15
N PRO A 8 -2.84 -26.64 -2.35
CA PRO A 8 -1.73 -27.44 -2.86
C PRO A 8 -0.40 -26.67 -2.88
N ARG A 9 0.69 -27.39 -2.63
CA ARG A 9 2.04 -26.83 -2.72
C ARG A 9 2.46 -26.69 -4.19
N LEU A 10 3.41 -25.80 -4.49
CA LEU A 10 3.91 -25.56 -5.85
C LEU A 10 4.69 -26.75 -6.44
N ALA A 11 5.14 -27.65 -5.58
CA ALA A 11 5.86 -28.87 -5.91
C ALA A 11 5.18 -30.05 -5.21
N SER A 12 5.58 -31.28 -5.55
CA SER A 12 4.94 -32.49 -5.04
C SER A 12 4.99 -32.61 -3.50
N SER A 13 6.10 -32.19 -2.85
CA SER A 13 6.28 -32.31 -1.39
C SER A 13 6.69 -30.98 -0.72
N PRO A 14 6.43 -30.82 0.59
CA PRO A 14 6.87 -29.63 1.35
C PRO A 14 8.38 -29.45 1.36
N ALA A 15 9.14 -30.56 1.39
CA ALA A 15 10.59 -30.53 1.35
C ALA A 15 11.07 -30.00 -0.02
N HIS A 16 10.47 -30.48 -1.11
CA HIS A 16 10.80 -30.05 -2.46
C HIS A 16 10.48 -28.56 -2.68
N GLU A 17 9.32 -28.08 -2.22
CA GLU A 17 8.97 -26.65 -2.33
C GLU A 17 10.01 -25.76 -1.64
N ARG A 18 10.49 -26.15 -0.45
CA ARG A 18 11.50 -25.38 0.30
C ARG A 18 12.83 -25.31 -0.45
N LEU A 19 13.30 -26.43 -1.00
CA LEU A 19 14.55 -26.48 -1.76
C LEU A 19 14.42 -25.70 -3.08
N MET A 20 13.29 -25.82 -3.77
CA MET A 20 13.01 -25.05 -4.99
C MET A 20 13.03 -23.54 -4.71
N LEU A 21 12.39 -23.08 -3.63
CA LEU A 21 12.39 -21.66 -3.25
C LEU A 21 13.79 -21.16 -2.86
N ALA A 22 14.59 -21.98 -2.16
CA ALA A 22 15.96 -21.64 -1.81
C ALA A 22 16.85 -21.49 -3.06
N ASN A 23 16.72 -22.39 -4.03
CA ASN A 23 17.44 -22.33 -5.30
C ASN A 23 17.03 -21.09 -6.10
N MET A 24 15.72 -20.79 -6.20
CA MET A 24 15.25 -19.58 -6.89
C MET A 24 15.74 -18.29 -6.22
N ALA A 25 15.76 -18.23 -4.87
CA ALA A 25 16.32 -17.08 -4.15
C ALA A 25 17.82 -16.92 -4.44
N THR A 26 18.57 -18.02 -4.47
CA THR A 26 20.00 -18.02 -4.81
C THR A 26 20.23 -17.49 -6.22
N SER A 27 19.45 -17.95 -7.21
CA SER A 27 19.52 -17.45 -8.59
C SER A 27 19.12 -15.98 -8.71
N LEU A 28 18.11 -15.54 -7.95
CA LEU A 28 17.69 -14.13 -7.92
C LEU A 28 18.82 -13.22 -7.43
N PHE A 29 19.50 -13.58 -6.34
CA PHE A 29 20.61 -12.77 -5.81
C PHE A 29 21.87 -12.87 -6.67
N ARG A 30 22.07 -13.98 -7.38
CA ARG A 30 23.16 -14.12 -8.33
C ARG A 30 23.00 -13.16 -9.52
N ASN A 31 21.82 -13.19 -10.16
CA ASN A 31 21.59 -12.54 -11.45
C ASN A 31 20.87 -11.19 -11.36
N GLY A 32 20.27 -10.85 -10.21
CA GLY A 32 19.43 -9.65 -10.04
C GLY A 32 18.00 -9.79 -10.57
N SER A 33 17.78 -10.62 -11.60
CA SER A 33 16.46 -10.94 -12.14
C SER A 33 16.36 -12.40 -12.59
N ILE A 34 15.16 -12.98 -12.50
CA ILE A 34 14.86 -14.32 -13.00
C ILE A 34 13.48 -14.38 -13.66
N LYS A 35 13.35 -15.19 -14.72
CA LYS A 35 12.08 -15.47 -15.40
C LYS A 35 11.49 -16.79 -14.90
N THR A 36 10.28 -16.75 -14.35
CA THR A 36 9.60 -17.92 -13.77
C THR A 36 8.09 -17.87 -14.00
N THR A 37 7.32 -18.77 -13.40
CA THR A 37 5.85 -18.72 -13.46
C THR A 37 5.31 -17.77 -12.39
N LEU A 38 4.19 -17.12 -12.67
CA LEU A 38 3.56 -16.16 -11.76
C LEU A 38 3.31 -16.74 -10.34
N PRO A 39 2.83 -17.98 -10.17
CA PRO A 39 2.66 -18.57 -8.85
C PRO A 39 3.99 -18.75 -8.08
N LYS A 40 5.06 -19.14 -8.78
CA LYS A 40 6.39 -19.30 -8.18
C LYS A 40 6.97 -17.96 -7.75
N ALA A 41 6.85 -16.93 -8.60
CA ALA A 41 7.30 -15.57 -8.28
C ALA A 41 6.58 -15.00 -7.04
N LYS A 42 5.25 -15.12 -6.98
CA LYS A 42 4.45 -14.68 -5.82
C LYS A 42 4.85 -15.39 -4.52
N ARG A 43 5.26 -16.66 -4.61
CA ARG A 43 5.71 -17.45 -3.46
C ARG A 43 7.13 -17.11 -3.01
N LEU A 44 7.99 -16.71 -3.96
CA LEU A 44 9.38 -16.34 -3.70
C LEU A 44 9.48 -14.99 -2.97
N ARG A 45 8.64 -14.01 -3.31
CA ARG A 45 8.63 -12.66 -2.72
C ARG A 45 8.80 -12.62 -1.19
N PRO A 46 7.92 -13.24 -0.38
CA PRO A 46 8.03 -13.13 1.08
C PRO A 46 9.25 -13.86 1.65
N LEU A 47 9.87 -14.78 0.91
CA LEU A 47 11.13 -15.38 1.30
C LEU A 47 12.30 -14.45 0.98
N ALA A 48 12.37 -13.96 -0.26
CA ALA A 48 13.43 -13.07 -0.73
C ALA A 48 13.47 -11.76 0.08
N GLU A 49 12.32 -11.13 0.31
CA GLU A 49 12.21 -9.88 1.08
C GLU A 49 12.76 -10.05 2.51
N ARG A 50 12.47 -11.18 3.18
CA ARG A 50 13.01 -11.45 4.52
C ARG A 50 14.51 -11.68 4.53
N LEU A 51 15.05 -12.35 3.51
CA LEU A 51 16.49 -12.55 3.40
C LEU A 51 17.22 -11.22 3.22
N ILE A 52 16.67 -10.30 2.43
CA ILE A 52 17.18 -8.94 2.28
C ILE A 52 17.06 -8.17 3.61
N THR A 53 15.94 -8.27 4.32
CA THR A 53 15.81 -7.65 5.66
C THR A 53 16.86 -8.17 6.65
N PHE A 54 17.17 -9.47 6.64
CA PHE A 54 18.26 -10.01 7.46
C PHE A 54 19.63 -9.51 7.00
N ALA A 55 19.83 -9.34 5.69
CA ALA A 55 21.06 -8.80 5.14
C ALA A 55 21.31 -7.36 5.60
N LYS A 56 20.28 -6.51 5.51
CA LYS A 56 20.31 -5.12 5.99
C LYS A 56 20.65 -4.98 7.47
N ARG A 57 20.25 -5.94 8.31
CA ARG A 57 20.58 -5.93 9.74
C ARG A 57 22.06 -6.19 10.01
N GLY A 58 22.74 -6.96 9.15
CA GLY A 58 24.19 -7.14 9.20
C GLY A 58 24.78 -8.01 10.32
N ASP A 59 23.99 -8.49 11.28
CA ASP A 59 24.48 -9.24 12.44
C ASP A 59 24.91 -10.69 12.11
N LEU A 60 25.81 -11.24 12.93
CA LEU A 60 26.29 -12.63 12.81
C LEU A 60 25.13 -13.64 12.84
N HIS A 61 24.13 -13.37 13.68
CA HIS A 61 22.99 -14.26 13.83
C HIS A 61 22.08 -14.22 12.58
N SER A 62 21.86 -13.07 11.96
CA SER A 62 21.23 -12.99 10.63
C SER A 62 22.01 -13.71 9.54
N ARG A 63 23.35 -13.59 9.49
CA ARG A 63 24.18 -14.37 8.55
C ARG A 63 23.96 -15.88 8.73
N ARG A 64 23.97 -16.37 9.98
CA ARG A 64 23.66 -17.78 10.30
C ARG A 64 22.25 -18.19 9.87
N ARG A 65 21.25 -17.31 10.02
CA ARG A 65 19.88 -17.58 9.55
C ARG A 65 19.80 -17.69 8.03
N VAL A 66 20.45 -16.80 7.29
CA VAL A 66 20.49 -16.83 5.82
C VAL A 66 21.17 -18.10 5.31
N MET A 67 22.29 -18.52 5.94
CA MET A 67 23.00 -19.75 5.58
C MET A 67 22.20 -21.05 5.77
N ARG A 68 21.13 -21.04 6.58
CA ARG A 68 20.20 -22.19 6.67
C ARG A 68 19.37 -22.38 5.40
N VAL A 69 19.19 -21.31 4.61
CA VAL A 69 18.40 -21.31 3.38
C VAL A 69 19.31 -21.35 2.16
N ILE A 70 20.25 -20.40 2.06
CA ILE A 70 21.20 -20.29 0.95
C ILE A 70 22.50 -20.97 1.35
N ARG A 71 22.87 -22.03 0.64
CA ARG A 71 24.07 -22.83 0.92
C ARG A 71 25.35 -22.22 0.32
N ASP A 72 25.21 -21.44 -0.75
CA ASP A 72 26.33 -20.84 -1.47
C ASP A 72 26.87 -19.60 -0.72
N LYS A 73 28.10 -19.71 -0.20
CA LYS A 73 28.75 -18.65 0.58
C LYS A 73 29.05 -17.40 -0.25
N SER A 74 29.31 -17.56 -1.54
CA SER A 74 29.60 -16.42 -2.44
C SER A 74 28.38 -15.50 -2.57
N ILE A 75 27.19 -16.10 -2.70
CA ILE A 75 25.93 -15.37 -2.80
C ILE A 75 25.55 -14.74 -1.47
N VAL A 76 25.82 -15.42 -0.35
CA VAL A 76 25.63 -14.81 0.97
C VAL A 76 26.53 -13.59 1.14
N HIS A 77 27.79 -13.65 0.69
CA HIS A 77 28.67 -12.50 0.73
C HIS A 77 28.13 -11.32 -0.10
N LYS A 78 27.74 -11.57 -1.36
CA LYS A 78 27.13 -10.57 -2.25
C LYS A 78 25.87 -9.94 -1.65
N LEU A 79 25.03 -10.75 -0.99
CA LEU A 79 23.80 -10.29 -0.37
C LEU A 79 24.05 -9.27 0.76
N PHE A 80 25.08 -9.48 1.59
CA PHE A 80 25.38 -8.63 2.74
C PHE A 80 26.28 -7.43 2.41
N THR A 81 26.99 -7.44 1.29
CA THR A 81 27.90 -6.37 0.88
C THR A 81 27.24 -5.46 -0.13
N GLU A 82 26.89 -5.99 -1.30
CA GLU A 82 26.36 -5.20 -2.41
C GLU A 82 24.86 -4.93 -2.27
N ILE A 83 24.05 -5.98 -2.11
CA ILE A 83 22.59 -5.86 -2.18
C ILE A 83 22.03 -5.14 -0.95
N ALA A 84 22.61 -5.37 0.23
CA ALA A 84 22.18 -4.74 1.47
C ALA A 84 22.39 -3.22 1.44
N GLU A 85 23.54 -2.76 0.93
CA GLU A 85 23.88 -1.34 0.78
C GLU A 85 22.95 -0.64 -0.20
N GLN A 86 22.73 -1.23 -1.38
CA GLN A 86 21.78 -0.71 -2.39
C GLN A 86 20.35 -0.54 -1.85
N MET A 87 19.97 -1.36 -0.88
CA MET A 87 18.60 -1.41 -0.34
C MET A 87 18.48 -0.73 1.03
N GLU A 88 19.51 -0.05 1.52
CA GLU A 88 19.56 0.51 2.88
C GLU A 88 18.40 1.48 3.16
N GLN A 89 18.17 2.42 2.25
CA GLN A 89 17.17 3.48 2.40
C GLN A 89 15.73 3.00 2.16
N ARG A 90 15.54 1.81 1.58
CA ARG A 90 14.23 1.26 1.20
C ARG A 90 13.62 0.44 2.34
N GLU A 91 12.43 0.80 2.81
CA GLU A 91 11.71 0.05 3.86
C GLU A 91 10.71 -0.94 3.28
N GLY A 92 11.22 -2.03 2.71
CA GLY A 92 10.40 -3.10 2.15
C GLY A 92 10.13 -2.96 0.65
N GLY A 93 9.47 -3.97 0.08
CA GLY A 93 9.23 -4.00 -1.37
C GLY A 93 10.51 -4.09 -2.20
N TYR A 94 11.49 -4.89 -1.77
CA TYR A 94 12.79 -5.02 -2.44
C TYR A 94 12.73 -5.75 -3.79
N THR A 95 11.62 -6.44 -4.07
CA THR A 95 11.43 -7.21 -5.31
C THR A 95 10.19 -6.72 -6.07
N ARG A 96 10.30 -6.63 -7.39
CA ARG A 96 9.20 -6.32 -8.32
C ARG A 96 8.85 -7.56 -9.12
N ILE A 97 7.56 -7.76 -9.43
CA ILE A 97 7.08 -8.81 -10.34
C ILE A 97 6.48 -8.14 -11.57
N VAL A 98 7.01 -8.46 -12.74
CA VAL A 98 6.48 -8.03 -14.04
C VAL A 98 5.87 -9.23 -14.73
N LYS A 99 4.59 -9.14 -15.14
CA LYS A 99 3.90 -10.21 -15.89
C LYS A 99 4.36 -10.20 -17.34
N ILE A 100 4.49 -11.37 -17.93
CA ILE A 100 4.92 -11.56 -19.33
C ILE A 100 3.93 -12.47 -20.03
N ALA A 101 3.98 -12.47 -21.36
CA ALA A 101 3.26 -13.41 -22.21
C ALA A 101 3.31 -14.86 -21.65
N PRO A 102 2.18 -15.59 -21.69
CA PRO A 102 2.13 -16.98 -21.30
C PRO A 102 3.14 -17.85 -22.06
N ARG A 103 3.59 -18.93 -21.42
CA ARG A 103 4.51 -19.88 -22.04
C ARG A 103 3.84 -20.61 -23.20
N ARG A 104 4.54 -20.74 -24.33
CA ARG A 104 4.08 -21.56 -25.46
C ARG A 104 4.08 -23.04 -25.06
N GLY A 105 2.96 -23.72 -25.28
CA GLY A 105 2.80 -25.16 -25.00
C GLY A 105 1.79 -25.43 -23.89
N ASP A 106 2.11 -25.03 -22.66
CA ASP A 106 1.25 -25.24 -21.48
C ASP A 106 0.42 -24.01 -21.09
N SER A 107 0.54 -22.90 -21.83
CA SER A 107 -0.09 -21.60 -21.55
C SER A 107 0.12 -21.10 -20.11
N ALA A 108 1.21 -21.53 -19.46
CA ALA A 108 1.46 -21.17 -18.08
C ALA A 108 1.77 -19.66 -17.95
N PRO A 109 1.12 -18.92 -17.02
CA PRO A 109 1.36 -17.50 -16.85
C PRO A 109 2.78 -17.27 -16.33
N GLN A 110 3.58 -16.52 -17.10
CA GLN A 110 4.97 -16.20 -16.75
C GLN A 110 5.09 -14.82 -16.11
N ALA A 111 6.17 -14.66 -15.34
CA ALA A 111 6.58 -13.38 -14.78
C ALA A 111 8.11 -13.32 -14.62
N ILE A 112 8.67 -12.12 -14.75
CA ILE A 112 10.01 -11.81 -14.26
C ILE A 112 9.88 -11.30 -12.83
N ILE A 113 10.73 -11.80 -11.94
CA ILE A 113 10.94 -11.24 -10.60
C ILE A 113 12.36 -10.67 -10.54
N GLU A 114 12.47 -9.43 -10.11
CA GLU A 114 13.70 -8.64 -10.13
C GLU A 114 13.89 -7.86 -8.83
N LEU A 115 15.14 -7.54 -8.51
CA LEU A 115 15.50 -6.64 -7.41
C LEU A 115 15.30 -5.19 -7.84
N VAL A 116 14.74 -4.36 -6.96
CA VAL A 116 14.50 -2.94 -7.24
C VAL A 116 15.74 -2.13 -6.91
N THR A 117 16.59 -1.88 -7.90
CA THR A 117 17.85 -1.13 -7.74
C THR A 117 17.69 0.39 -7.80
N GLU A 118 16.48 0.87 -8.12
CA GLU A 118 16.17 2.30 -8.17
C GLU A 118 16.33 2.92 -6.77
N PRO A 119 17.13 4.00 -6.61
CA PRO A 119 17.30 4.68 -5.33
C PRO A 119 15.99 5.34 -4.90
N VAL A 120 15.67 5.24 -3.61
CA VAL A 120 14.50 5.90 -3.00
C VAL A 120 14.98 7.20 -2.35
N ALA A 121 14.20 8.27 -2.47
CA ALA A 121 14.49 9.52 -1.76
C ALA A 121 14.55 9.29 -0.24
N LYS A 122 15.49 9.97 0.43
CA LYS A 122 15.66 9.85 1.89
C LYS A 122 14.42 10.34 2.61
N LYS A 123 13.95 9.56 3.59
CA LYS A 123 12.76 9.85 4.40
C LYS A 123 12.73 11.22 5.07
N ALA A 124 13.89 11.78 5.42
CA ALA A 124 13.97 13.12 6.00
C ALA A 124 13.38 14.18 5.04
N VAL A 125 13.72 14.09 3.76
CA VAL A 125 13.21 14.99 2.72
C VAL A 125 11.71 14.83 2.53
N VAL A 126 11.20 13.59 2.62
CA VAL A 126 9.76 13.31 2.49
C VAL A 126 8.99 13.85 3.70
N LYS A 127 9.49 13.67 4.92
CA LYS A 127 8.84 14.21 6.13
C LYS A 127 8.86 15.73 6.18
N GLU A 128 9.95 16.37 5.75
CA GLU A 128 10.02 17.83 5.65
C GLU A 128 9.05 18.36 4.58
N ALA A 129 8.95 17.68 3.44
CA ALA A 129 7.98 18.02 2.40
C ALA A 129 6.52 17.82 2.84
N GLU A 130 6.21 16.72 3.54
CA GLU A 130 4.88 16.45 4.10
C GLU A 130 4.52 17.45 5.22
N ALA A 131 5.49 17.83 6.05
CA ALA A 131 5.30 18.84 7.09
C ALA A 131 5.04 20.24 6.48
N ALA A 132 5.82 20.63 5.47
CA ALA A 132 5.63 21.89 4.74
C ALA A 132 4.30 21.94 3.98
N ALA A 133 3.86 20.82 3.38
CA ALA A 133 2.56 20.72 2.74
C ALA A 133 1.40 20.79 3.75
N LYS A 134 1.58 20.23 4.95
CA LYS A 134 0.58 20.29 6.03
C LYS A 134 0.47 21.69 6.64
N THR A 135 1.56 22.43 6.76
CA THR A 135 1.53 23.83 7.22
C THR A 135 0.88 24.73 6.18
N ALA A 136 1.21 24.56 4.90
CA ALA A 136 0.58 25.32 3.81
C ALA A 136 -0.93 25.06 3.72
N ALA A 137 -1.36 23.79 3.82
CA ALA A 137 -2.79 23.45 3.81
C ALA A 137 -3.55 24.00 5.03
N LYS A 138 -2.87 24.16 6.17
CA LYS A 138 -3.46 24.76 7.38
C LYS A 138 -3.59 26.27 7.24
N GLU A 139 -2.56 26.93 6.69
CA GLU A 139 -2.58 28.37 6.38
C GLU A 139 -3.64 28.71 5.33
N ASP A 140 -3.82 27.87 4.31
CA ASP A 140 -4.89 28.03 3.30
C ASP A 140 -6.28 27.83 3.93
N SER A 141 -6.45 26.86 4.85
CA SER A 141 -7.73 26.67 5.55
C SER A 141 -8.09 27.81 6.50
N GLU A 142 -7.09 28.41 7.15
CA GLU A 142 -7.27 29.55 8.05
C GLU A 142 -7.51 30.86 7.24
N ALA A 143 -6.91 31.00 6.06
CA ALA A 143 -7.15 32.12 5.14
C ALA A 143 -8.55 32.05 4.50
N VAL A 144 -9.06 30.85 4.17
CA VAL A 144 -10.41 30.66 3.63
C VAL A 144 -11.47 30.84 4.72
N ALA A 145 -11.20 30.44 5.96
CA ALA A 145 -12.07 30.73 7.11
C ALA A 145 -12.13 32.24 7.42
N ALA A 146 -10.99 32.94 7.39
CA ALA A 146 -10.93 34.39 7.59
C ALA A 146 -11.61 35.19 6.44
N ALA A 147 -11.55 34.68 5.20
CA ALA A 147 -12.26 35.27 4.06
C ALA A 147 -13.77 35.00 4.11
N ALA A 148 -14.20 33.85 4.63
CA ALA A 148 -15.61 33.53 4.83
C ALA A 148 -16.24 34.37 5.96
N ASP A 149 -15.53 34.59 7.07
CA ASP A 149 -15.96 35.49 8.15
C ASP A 149 -16.05 36.96 7.66
N ALA A 150 -15.16 37.39 6.77
CA ALA A 150 -15.22 38.72 6.16
C ALA A 150 -16.37 38.89 5.14
N ALA A 151 -16.73 37.83 4.40
CA ALA A 151 -17.81 37.85 3.41
C ALA A 151 -19.21 37.83 4.04
N ILE A 152 -19.36 37.25 5.24
CA ILE A 152 -20.64 37.24 5.99
C ILE A 152 -20.96 38.63 6.58
N ALA A 153 -19.96 39.50 6.73
CA ALA A 153 -20.15 40.86 7.28
C ALA A 153 -20.71 41.88 6.26
N ASP A 154 -20.71 41.59 4.95
CA ASP A 154 -20.99 42.55 3.88
C ASP A 154 -22.19 42.17 2.98
N GLY A 155 -23.25 41.62 3.59
CA GLY A 155 -24.65 41.81 3.16
C GLY A 155 -25.07 41.56 1.71
N ALA A 156 -24.38 40.71 0.93
CA ALA A 156 -24.66 40.49 -0.50
C ALA A 156 -25.33 39.14 -0.82
N ALA A 157 -26.19 38.62 0.07
CA ALA A 157 -26.81 37.31 -0.11
C ALA A 157 -28.12 37.31 -0.92
N ASN A 158 -28.72 38.47 -1.21
CA ASN A 158 -30.06 38.49 -1.83
C ASN A 158 -30.06 38.60 -3.36
N ASP A 159 -29.02 39.14 -4.01
CA ASP A 159 -29.01 39.31 -5.48
C ASP A 159 -28.60 38.04 -6.26
N ALA A 160 -27.86 37.12 -5.64
CA ALA A 160 -27.43 35.89 -6.30
C ALA A 160 -28.55 34.82 -6.36
N VAL A 161 -29.48 34.85 -5.40
CA VAL A 161 -30.62 33.92 -5.34
C VAL A 161 -31.61 34.22 -6.46
N GLU A 162 -31.81 35.49 -6.81
CA GLU A 162 -32.73 35.88 -7.89
C GLU A 162 -32.20 35.52 -9.30
N GLN A 163 -30.87 35.54 -9.48
CA GLN A 163 -30.22 35.13 -10.74
C GLN A 163 -30.14 33.61 -10.93
N ALA A 164 -30.05 32.83 -9.85
CA ALA A 164 -30.03 31.37 -9.93
C ALA A 164 -31.41 30.76 -10.27
N VAL A 165 -32.50 31.41 -9.84
CA VAL A 165 -33.87 30.96 -10.13
C VAL A 165 -34.23 31.20 -11.61
N ALA A 166 -33.75 32.29 -12.21
CA ALA A 166 -34.00 32.60 -13.63
C ALA A 166 -33.25 31.68 -14.62
N ALA A 167 -32.12 31.10 -14.21
CA ALA A 167 -31.34 30.19 -15.06
C ALA A 167 -31.92 28.75 -15.12
N ASN A 168 -32.84 28.39 -14.21
CA ASN A 168 -33.36 27.03 -14.10
C ASN A 168 -34.63 26.77 -14.94
N GLU A 169 -35.22 27.79 -15.57
CA GLU A 169 -36.45 27.66 -16.39
C GLU A 169 -36.23 27.50 -17.90
N SER A 170 -35.00 27.64 -18.42
CA SER A 170 -34.70 27.48 -19.86
C SER A 170 -33.80 26.28 -20.13
N GLY A 171 -34.34 25.09 -19.84
CA GLY A 171 -33.63 23.83 -19.97
C GLY A 171 -33.02 23.58 -21.35
N ASN A 172 -31.69 23.57 -21.41
CA ASN A 172 -30.89 22.75 -22.32
C ASN A 172 -29.43 22.65 -21.85
N ASP A 173 -29.07 21.59 -21.10
CA ASP A 173 -27.80 20.87 -21.26
C ASP A 173 -27.75 19.60 -20.40
N VAL A 174 -27.60 18.45 -21.06
CA VAL A 174 -27.70 17.10 -20.47
C VAL A 174 -26.35 16.64 -19.88
N ALA A 175 -25.57 17.55 -19.29
CA ALA A 175 -24.28 17.24 -18.67
C ALA A 175 -24.23 17.50 -17.15
N ALA A 176 -25.26 18.14 -16.57
CA ALA A 176 -25.31 18.48 -15.15
C ALA A 176 -26.13 17.50 -14.28
N ALA A 177 -26.91 16.60 -14.89
CA ALA A 177 -27.71 15.62 -14.15
C ALA A 177 -26.85 14.47 -13.55
N ASP A 178 -25.67 14.21 -14.11
CA ASP A 178 -24.77 13.14 -13.65
C ASP A 178 -23.86 13.59 -12.50
N ALA A 179 -23.72 14.90 -12.27
CA ALA A 179 -22.96 15.45 -11.13
C ALA A 179 -23.83 15.54 -9.86
N ALA A 180 -25.11 15.92 -10.01
CA ALA A 180 -26.04 16.05 -8.88
C ALA A 180 -26.47 14.68 -8.29
N ALA A 181 -26.41 13.60 -9.07
CA ALA A 181 -26.68 12.25 -8.57
C ALA A 181 -25.53 11.70 -7.70
N VAL A 182 -24.28 12.12 -7.95
CA VAL A 182 -23.09 11.67 -7.21
C VAL A 182 -22.95 12.39 -5.86
N ASP A 183 -23.48 13.60 -5.75
CA ASP A 183 -23.49 14.34 -4.49
C ASP A 183 -24.58 13.85 -3.52
N LEU A 184 -25.74 13.41 -4.02
CA LEU A 184 -26.77 12.79 -3.16
C LEU A 184 -26.33 11.44 -2.59
N ASP A 185 -25.63 10.61 -3.38
CA ASP A 185 -25.14 9.30 -2.93
C ASP A 185 -24.03 9.44 -1.86
N LYS A 186 -23.17 10.46 -1.97
CA LYS A 186 -22.18 10.78 -0.93
C LYS A 186 -22.80 11.29 0.37
N THR A 187 -23.88 12.06 0.29
CA THR A 187 -24.58 12.53 1.49
C THR A 187 -25.34 11.41 2.18
N ALA A 188 -25.82 10.40 1.43
CA ALA A 188 -26.44 9.20 1.99
C ALA A 188 -25.39 8.27 2.64
N ASP A 189 -24.25 8.02 2.00
CA ASP A 189 -23.15 7.21 2.56
C ASP A 189 -22.53 7.86 3.82
N ALA A 190 -22.48 9.20 3.87
CA ALA A 190 -22.02 9.92 5.06
C ALA A 190 -23.03 9.84 6.21
N ALA A 191 -24.33 9.91 5.93
CA ALA A 191 -25.38 9.76 6.93
C ALA A 191 -25.50 8.31 7.46
N ASP A 192 -25.30 7.30 6.61
CA ASP A 192 -25.24 5.89 7.03
C ASP A 192 -23.95 5.59 7.82
N ALA A 193 -22.83 6.22 7.49
CA ALA A 193 -21.59 6.11 8.25
C ALA A 193 -21.70 6.76 9.64
N GLU A 194 -22.30 7.96 9.75
CA GLU A 194 -22.56 8.61 11.04
C GLU A 194 -23.59 7.84 11.89
N ALA A 195 -24.61 7.23 11.26
CA ALA A 195 -25.57 6.37 11.96
C ALA A 195 -24.94 5.06 12.46
N ALA A 196 -23.99 4.49 11.71
CA ALA A 196 -23.24 3.30 12.12
C ALA A 196 -22.25 3.62 13.26
N GLU A 197 -21.60 4.78 13.23
CA GLU A 197 -20.65 5.22 14.28
C GLU A 197 -21.41 5.53 15.59
N GLN A 198 -22.60 6.12 15.52
CA GLN A 198 -23.47 6.35 16.68
C GLN A 198 -24.07 5.06 17.25
N ALA A 199 -24.35 4.05 16.41
CA ALA A 199 -24.78 2.73 16.87
C ALA A 199 -23.65 1.95 17.55
N GLU A 200 -22.42 2.07 17.05
CA GLU A 200 -21.23 1.44 17.64
C GLU A 200 -20.85 2.12 18.97
N GLU A 201 -21.02 3.45 19.08
CA GLU A 201 -20.79 4.19 20.33
C GLU A 201 -21.87 3.92 21.39
N ALA A 202 -23.12 3.66 20.98
CA ALA A 202 -24.20 3.24 21.87
C ALA A 202 -24.05 1.79 22.38
N ASP A 203 -23.61 0.85 21.54
CA ASP A 203 -23.33 -0.55 21.95
C ASP A 203 -22.13 -0.61 22.92
N VAL A 204 -21.10 0.22 22.72
CA VAL A 204 -19.94 0.31 23.63
C VAL A 204 -20.34 0.94 24.98
N ALA A 205 -21.31 1.85 25.01
CA ALA A 205 -21.84 2.42 26.24
C ALA A 205 -22.71 1.39 27.02
N ASP A 206 -23.54 0.61 26.35
CA ASP A 206 -24.40 -0.41 26.97
C ASP A 206 -23.60 -1.63 27.48
N ASP A 207 -22.50 -2.00 26.82
CA ASP A 207 -21.55 -3.01 27.32
C ASP A 207 -20.72 -2.51 28.52
N ALA A 208 -20.44 -1.20 28.58
CA ALA A 208 -19.73 -0.61 29.72
C ALA A 208 -20.62 -0.51 30.98
N GLU A 209 -21.93 -0.27 30.82
CA GLU A 209 -22.90 -0.27 31.92
C GLU A 209 -23.14 -1.69 32.46
N LYS A 210 -23.26 -2.71 31.58
CA LYS A 210 -23.39 -4.11 32.01
C LYS A 210 -22.14 -4.66 32.73
N ALA A 211 -20.95 -4.17 32.37
CA ALA A 211 -19.71 -4.54 33.05
C ALA A 211 -19.55 -3.90 34.45
N ALA A 212 -20.29 -2.83 34.75
CA ALA A 212 -20.27 -2.16 36.05
C ALA A 212 -21.25 -2.77 37.06
N ASP A 213 -22.35 -3.38 36.61
CA ASP A 213 -23.35 -4.03 37.48
C ASP A 213 -22.98 -5.46 37.92
N GLU A 214 -21.94 -6.06 37.33
CA GLU A 214 -21.53 -7.46 37.62
C GLU A 214 -20.31 -7.58 38.56
N LYS A 215 -20.03 -6.55 39.38
CA LYS A 215 -18.94 -6.56 40.37
C LYS A 215 -19.37 -6.22 41.80
#